data_AF-A0A0P8V0E7-F1
#
_entry.id   AF-A0A0P8V0E7-F1
#
_cell.length_a   1.000
_cell.length_b   1.000
_cell.length_c   1.000
_cell.angle_alpha   90.00
_cell.angle_beta   90.00
_cell.angle_gamma   90.00
#
_symmetry.space_group_name_H-M   'P 1'
#
loop_
_entity.id
_entity.type
_entity.pdbx_description
1 polymer ?
#
loop_
_entity_poly.entity_id
_entity_poly.type
_entity_poly.pdbx_seq_one_letter_code
_entity_poly.pdbx_strand_id
1 'polypeptide(L)' 'MLYKGILFIFLGVFLIIEERYDIKKIVKDRIFIIKEDFVYDSYYEIKLFLGILSIIVGIFSITNYIVY' A
#
# COMPACT_ATOMS: atom_id res chain seq x y z
N MET A 1 -6.08 -14.66 -13.07
CA MET A 1 -6.37 -13.93 -11.82
C MET A 1 -5.09 -13.50 -11.09
N LEU A 2 -4.00 -14.25 -11.21
CA LEU A 2 -2.69 -13.96 -10.60
C LEU A 2 -2.23 -12.49 -10.73
N TYR A 3 -2.14 -11.95 -11.95
CA TYR A 3 -1.64 -10.59 -12.16
C TYR A 3 -2.49 -9.51 -11.46
N LYS A 4 -3.81 -9.73 -11.37
CA LYS A 4 -4.72 -8.83 -10.64
C LYS A 4 -4.46 -8.91 -9.15
N GLY A 5 -4.26 -10.12 -8.61
CA GLY A 5 -3.93 -10.31 -7.20
C GLY A 5 -2.60 -9.64 -6.82
N ILE A 6 -1.58 -9.78 -7.66
CA ILE A 6 -0.28 -9.10 -7.50
C ILE A 6 -0.47 -7.57 -7.50
N LEU A 7 -1.25 -7.03 -8.44
CA LEU A 7 -1.56 -5.59 -8.49
C LEU A 7 -2.28 -5.10 -7.23
N PHE A 8 -3.23 -5.88 -6.71
CA PHE A 8 -3.94 -5.54 -5.47
C PHE A 8 -3.01 -5.49 -4.25
N ILE A 9 -2.05 -6.40 -4.16
CA ILE A 9 -1.04 -6.37 -3.09
C ILE A 9 -0.18 -5.10 -3.21
N PHE A 10 0.32 -4.78 -4.42
CA PHE A 10 1.11 -3.57 -4.63
C PHE A 10 0.33 -2.30 -4.31
N LEU A 11 -0.94 -2.21 -4.73
CA LEU A 11 -1.82 -1.07 -4.44
C LEU A 11 -2.05 -0.92 -2.94
N GLY A 12 -2.33 -2.03 -2.24
CA GLY A 12 -2.55 -1.99 -0.79
C GLY A 12 -1.31 -1.55 -0.01
N VAL A 13 -0.13 -2.06 -0.39
CA VAL A 13 1.15 -1.63 0.18
C VAL A 13 1.42 -0.15 -0.14
N PHE A 14 1.14 0.29 -1.38
CA PHE A 14 1.32 1.68 -1.79
C PHE A 14 0.44 2.63 -0.97
N LEU A 15 -0.85 2.32 -0.80
CA LEU A 15 -1.80 3.10 0.01
C LEU A 15 -1.32 3.30 1.45
N ILE A 16 -0.71 2.28 2.05
CA ILE A 16 -0.19 2.33 3.43
C ILE A 16 1.08 3.19 3.52
N ILE A 17 1.96 3.12 2.52
CA ILE A 17 3.26 3.81 2.54
C ILE A 17 3.12 5.28 2.14
N GLU A 18 2.28 5.59 1.14
CA GLU A 18 2.15 6.91 0.54
C GLU A 18 1.75 7.99 1.57
N GLU A 19 0.91 7.65 2.55
CA GLU A 19 0.49 8.63 3.55
C GLU A 19 1.59 8.92 4.58
N ARG A 20 2.35 7.89 4.97
CA ARG A 20 3.30 7.98 6.09
C ARG A 20 4.66 8.55 5.66
N TYR A 21 5.06 8.31 4.42
CA TYR A 21 6.38 8.65 3.94
C TYR A 21 6.31 9.62 2.77
N ASP A 22 7.08 10.70 2.85
CA ASP A 22 7.36 11.53 1.69
C ASP A 22 8.60 10.97 1.01
N ILE A 23 8.49 10.66 -0.27
CA ILE A 23 9.64 10.23 -1.06
C ILE A 23 10.35 11.50 -1.54
N LYS A 24 11.03 12.20 -0.63
CA LYS A 24 11.87 13.34 -1.00
C LYS A 24 13.13 12.83 -1.68
N LYS A 25 13.22 13.08 -2.99
CA LYS A 25 14.35 12.68 -3.83
C LYS A 25 15.49 13.68 -3.67
N ILE A 26 16.29 13.57 -2.61
CA ILE A 26 17.52 14.36 -2.46
C ILE A 26 18.62 13.66 -3.26
N VAL A 27 18.72 14.02 -4.55
CA VAL A 27 19.81 13.96 -5.57
C VAL A 27 20.74 12.71 -5.63
N LYS A 28 20.97 11.95 -4.57
CA LYS A 28 21.83 10.75 -4.56
C LYS A 28 21.33 9.64 -3.63
N ASP A 29 20.52 9.94 -2.61
CA ASP A 29 20.02 8.97 -1.64
C ASP A 29 18.48 9.02 -1.54
N ARG A 30 17.84 7.85 -1.61
CA ARG A 30 16.41 7.71 -1.31
C ARG A 30 16.26 7.61 0.21
N ILE A 31 16.18 8.77 0.86
CA ILE A 31 15.88 8.84 2.28
C ILE A 31 14.36 8.86 2.45
N PHE A 32 13.81 7.87 3.17
CA PHE A 32 12.41 7.88 3.57
C PHE A 32 12.26 8.84 4.74
N ILE A 33 11.66 10.01 4.49
CA ILE A 33 11.38 11.00 5.53
C ILE A 33 9.91 10.87 5.90
N ILE A 34 9.61 10.84 7.19
CA ILE A 34 8.22 10.89 7.69
C ILE A 34 7.64 12.23 7.23
N LYS A 35 6.45 12.24 6.62
CA LYS A 35 5.79 13.50 6.21
C LYS A 35 5.61 14.39 7.44
N GLU A 36 6.13 15.62 7.38
CA GLU A 36 5.97 16.61 8.46
C GLU A 36 4.49 16.97 8.67
N ASP A 37 3.67 16.87 7.62
CA ASP A 37 2.23 17.09 7.64
C ASP A 37 1.40 15.82 7.89
N PHE A 38 2.02 14.73 8.36
CA PHE A 38 1.27 13.51 8.67
C PHE A 38 0.34 13.76 9.86
N VAL A 39 -0.97 13.78 9.59
CA VAL A 39 -2.01 13.84 10.60
C VAL A 39 -2.68 12.47 10.67
N TYR A 40 -2.70 11.89 11.87
CA TYR A 40 -3.51 10.71 12.13
C TYR A 40 -4.97 11.14 12.25
N ASP A 41 -5.71 11.07 11.15
CA ASP A 41 -7.12 11.41 11.07
C ASP A 41 -7.97 10.21 10.59
N SER A 42 -9.30 10.38 10.58
CA SER A 42 -10.20 9.33 10.08
C SER A 42 -9.98 9.02 8.59
N TYR A 43 -9.41 9.94 7.81
CA TYR A 43 -9.08 9.67 6.41
C TYR A 43 -7.93 8.67 6.30
N TYR A 44 -6.87 8.84 7.07
CA TYR A 44 -5.77 7.88 7.18
C TYR A 44 -6.26 6.52 7.65
N GLU A 45 -7.15 6.45 8.64
CA GLU A 45 -7.74 5.18 9.11
C GLU A 45 -8.49 4.45 8.00
N ILE A 46 -9.31 5.17 7.22
CA ILE A 46 -10.02 4.60 6.07
C ILE A 46 -9.04 4.14 5.00
N LYS A 47 -8.01 4.93 4.71
CA LYS A 47 -7.00 4.62 3.69
C LYS A 47 -6.20 3.37 4.08
N LEU A 48 -5.84 3.25 5.36
CA LEU A 48 -5.15 2.10 5.92
C LEU A 48 -6.02 0.84 5.90
N PHE A 49 -7.31 0.96 6.24
CA PHE A 49 -8.29 -0.12 6.12
C PHE A 49 -8.44 -0.60 4.68
N LEU A 50 -8.56 0.31 3.72
CA LEU A 50 -8.63 0.00 2.28
C LEU A 50 -7.34 -0.67 1.79
N GLY A 51 -6.17 -0.23 2.28
CA GLY A 51 -4.89 -0.84 1.98
C GLY A 51 -4.82 -2.30 2.43
N ILE A 52 -5.21 -2.57 3.68
CA ILE A 52 -5.28 -3.93 4.24
C ILE A 52 -6.26 -4.80 3.46
N LEU A 53 -7.47 -4.29 3.17
CA LEU A 53 -8.46 -5.03 2.38
C LEU A 53 -7.93 -5.37 0.98
N SER A 54 -7.25 -4.45 0.31
CA SER A 54 -6.63 -4.72 -1.00
C SER A 54 -5.61 -5.86 -0.90
N ILE A 55 -4.77 -5.89 0.13
CA ILE A 55 -3.80 -6.97 0.34
C ILE A 55 -4.52 -8.31 0.54
N ILE A 56 -5.56 -8.35 1.37
CA ILE A 56 -6.34 -9.57 1.64
C ILE A 56 -6.98 -10.09 0.35
N VAL A 57 -7.64 -9.23 -0.42
CA VAL A 57 -8.24 -9.59 -1.71
C VAL A 57 -7.18 -10.07 -2.70
N GLY A 58 -6.02 -9.41 -2.72
CA GLY A 58 -4.89 -9.81 -3.55
C GLY A 58 -4.39 -11.22 -3.23
N ILE A 59 -4.19 -11.53 -1.94
CA ILE A 59 -3.81 -12.86 -1.46
C ILE A 59 -4.85 -13.89 -1.86
N PHE A 60 -6.14 -13.65 -1.59
CA PHE A 60 -7.20 -14.58 -1.99
C PHE A 60 -7.24 -14.81 -3.50
N SER A 61 -7.01 -13.76 -4.31
CA SER A 61 -7.01 -13.89 -5.77
C SER A 61 -5.83 -14.73 -6.29
N ILE A 62 -4.65 -14.59 -5.66
CA ILE A 62 -3.47 -15.42 -5.96
C ILE A 62 -3.71 -16.86 -5.52
N THR A 63 -4.15 -17.08 -4.28
CA THR A 63 -4.45 -18.42 -3.76
C THR A 63 -5.49 -19.13 -4.62
N ASN A 64 -6.56 -18.43 -5.00
CA ASN A 64 -7.60 -18.98 -5.87
C ASN A 64 -7.03 -19.42 -7.23
N TYR A 65 -6.12 -18.64 -7.81
CA TYR A 65 -5.46 -19.00 -9.07
C TYR A 65 -4.47 -20.16 -8.96
N ILE A 66 -3.87 -20.38 -7.78
CA ILE A 66 -2.94 -21.50 -7.57
C ILE A 66 -3.72 -22.80 -7.32
N VAL A 67 -4.83 -22.71 -6.60
CA VAL A 67 -5.65 -23.86 -6.21
C VAL A 67 -6.56 -24.34 -7.34
N TYR A 68 -7.08 -23.42 -8.16
CA TYR A 68 -7.97 -23.70 -9.30
C TYR A 68 -7.36 -23.25 -10.62
#